data_AF-A0AAD4K6B1-F1
#
_entry.id   AF-A0AAD4K6B1-F1
#
_cell.length_a   1.000
_cell.length_b   1.000
_cell.length_c   1.000
_cell.angle_alpha   90.00
_cell.angle_beta   90.00
_cell.angle_gamma   90.00
#
_symmetry.space_group_name_H-M   'P 1'
#
loop_
_entity.id
_entity.type
_entity.pdbx_description
1 polymer ?
#
loop_
_entity_poly.entity_id
_entity_poly.type
_entity_poly.pdbx_seq_one_letter_code
_entity_poly.pdbx_strand_id
1 'polypeptide(L)'
;MSASPTARQAINHVLPMAMTKTKKIVISDPIQMPEVYSSTPGGTVYSTTPGGTKLIYERTFMKNLRGSPMSQTPPNNIPSCLMRGTPRTPFRKCVPMPTDLLKKTQSLKIEEQEQFQLEL
;
A
#
# COMPACT_ATOMS: atom_id res chain seq x y z
N MET A 1 35.53 -7.10 -23.81
CA MET A 1 34.49 -6.05 -23.77
C MET A 1 34.57 -5.35 -22.41
N SER A 2 35.32 -4.26 -22.30
CA SER A 2 35.48 -3.52 -21.05
C SER A 2 34.52 -2.33 -21.03
N ALA A 3 33.51 -2.37 -20.17
CA ALA A 3 32.65 -1.22 -19.93
C ALA A 3 33.49 -0.05 -19.39
N SER A 4 33.31 1.14 -19.96
CA SER A 4 34.05 2.35 -19.61
C SER A 4 33.76 2.81 -18.17
N PRO A 5 34.72 3.43 -17.46
CA PRO A 5 34.54 3.92 -16.09
C PRO A 5 33.35 4.87 -15.92
N THR A 6 33.01 5.64 -16.95
CA THR A 6 31.90 6.60 -16.95
C THR A 6 30.53 5.92 -16.86
N ALA A 7 30.35 4.72 -17.41
CA ALA A 7 29.08 3.99 -17.33
C ALA A 7 28.75 3.57 -15.88
N ARG A 8 29.77 3.33 -15.05
CA ARG A 8 29.59 3.10 -13.61
C ARG A 8 29.18 4.35 -12.84
N GLN A 9 29.44 5.55 -13.37
CA GLN A 9 29.05 6.80 -12.71
C GLN A 9 27.60 7.18 -13.03
N ALA A 10 27.06 6.76 -14.17
CA ALA A 10 25.70 7.09 -14.58
C ALA A 10 24.59 6.38 -13.78
N ILE A 11 24.88 5.25 -13.12
CA ILE A 11 23.93 4.58 -12.21
C ILE A 11 23.71 5.38 -10.90
N ASN A 12 24.57 6.36 -10.60
CA ASN A 12 24.30 7.31 -9.52
C ASN A 12 23.34 8.45 -9.96
N HIS A 13 23.03 8.56 -11.25
CA HIS A 13 22.28 9.69 -11.82
C HIS A 13 20.80 9.41 -12.09
N VAL A 14 20.30 8.20 -11.80
CA VAL A 14 18.88 7.81 -12.00
C VAL A 14 18.21 7.33 -10.70
N LEU A 15 18.84 7.50 -9.53
CA LEU A 15 18.15 7.35 -8.25
C LEU A 15 18.59 8.48 -7.29
N PRO A 16 17.67 9.31 -6.76
CA PRO A 16 18.01 10.39 -5.83
C PRO A 16 18.33 9.86 -4.42
N MET A 17 19.07 8.75 -4.31
CA MET A 17 19.46 8.19 -3.01
C MET A 17 20.75 8.81 -2.45
N ALA A 18 21.59 9.46 -3.27
CA ALA A 18 22.89 9.96 -2.83
C ALA A 18 22.94 11.45 -2.40
N MET A 19 21.88 12.25 -2.65
CA MET A 19 21.86 13.69 -2.32
C MET A 19 20.86 14.09 -1.22
N THR A 20 20.22 13.12 -0.55
CA THR A 20 19.30 13.44 0.56
C THR A 20 19.98 13.17 1.89
N LYS A 21 20.17 14.22 2.70
CA LYS A 21 20.66 14.07 4.08
C LYS A 21 19.71 13.14 4.82
N THR A 22 20.20 12.00 5.28
CA THR A 22 19.39 11.00 6.00
C THR A 22 19.66 11.09 7.49
N LYS A 23 18.60 11.22 8.29
CA LYS A 23 18.66 11.21 9.76
C LYS A 23 17.82 10.05 10.29
N LYS A 24 18.33 9.34 11.30
CA LYS A 24 17.58 8.30 12.02
C LYS A 24 17.02 8.87 13.32
N ILE A 25 15.77 8.55 13.62
CA ILE A 25 15.05 9.00 14.81
C ILE A 25 14.57 7.77 15.56
N VAL A 26 15.00 7.64 16.81
CA VAL A 26 14.50 6.64 17.74
C VAL A 26 13.18 7.16 18.32
N ILE A 27 12.17 6.29 18.36
CA ILE A 27 10.87 6.59 18.94
C ILE A 27 10.75 5.84 20.27
N SER A 28 10.45 6.56 21.34
CA SER A 28 10.20 6.02 22.68
C SER A 28 8.75 6.18 23.14
N ASP A 29 7.99 7.08 22.51
CA ASP A 29 6.59 7.40 22.84
C ASP A 29 5.78 7.51 21.54
N PRO A 30 4.53 7.02 21.47
CA PRO A 30 3.69 7.21 20.29
C PRO A 30 3.54 8.67 19.84
N ILE A 31 3.62 9.65 20.75
CA ILE A 31 3.50 11.09 20.43
C ILE A 31 4.66 11.59 19.55
N GLN A 32 5.79 10.88 19.53
CA GLN A 32 6.95 11.23 18.71
C GLN A 32 6.83 10.78 17.25
N MET A 33 5.81 9.97 16.92
CA MET A 33 5.51 9.65 15.53
C MET A 33 5.01 10.91 14.81
N PRO A 34 5.52 11.22 13.60
CA PRO A 34 4.97 12.31 12.81
C PRO A 34 3.51 12.00 12.41
N GLU A 35 2.70 13.04 12.27
CA GLU A 35 1.32 12.90 11.77
C GLU A 35 1.31 12.44 10.30
N VAL A 36 2.26 12.93 9.50
CA VAL A 36 2.40 12.56 8.09
C VAL A 36 3.72 11.82 7.87
N TYR A 37 3.61 10.54 7.50
CA TYR A 37 4.74 9.69 7.13
C TYR A 37 4.40 8.76 5.96
N SER A 38 5.43 8.14 5.41
CA SER A 38 5.34 7.11 4.38
C SER A 38 6.06 5.85 4.84
N SER A 39 5.82 4.74 4.15
CA SER A 39 6.50 3.48 4.40
C SER A 39 7.01 2.85 3.11
N THR A 40 8.17 2.20 3.18
CA THR A 40 8.66 1.37 2.07
C THR A 40 7.97 0.00 2.08
N PRO A 41 7.97 -0.76 0.98
CA PRO A 41 7.50 -2.16 0.98
C PRO A 41 8.21 -3.05 2.02
N GLY A 42 9.46 -2.74 2.40
CA GLY A 42 10.17 -3.39 3.51
C GLY A 42 9.72 -2.95 4.91
N GLY A 43 8.74 -2.04 4.98
CA GLY A 43 8.15 -1.52 6.21
C GLY A 43 8.97 -0.45 6.91
N THR A 44 9.97 0.15 6.28
CA THR A 44 10.72 1.27 6.89
C THR A 44 9.86 2.52 6.86
N VAL A 45 9.61 3.11 8.02
CA VAL A 45 8.85 4.36 8.15
C VAL A 45 9.79 5.55 7.93
N TYR A 46 9.37 6.47 7.08
CA TYR A 46 10.16 7.67 6.80
C TYR A 46 9.28 8.88 6.51
N SER A 47 9.85 10.07 6.66
CA SER A 47 9.29 11.30 6.12
C SER A 47 10.40 12.13 5.47
N THR A 48 10.02 13.15 4.72
CA THR A 48 10.96 14.08 4.09
C THR A 48 10.57 15.49 4.50
N THR A 49 11.50 16.26 5.05
CA THR A 49 11.23 17.68 5.32
C THR A 49 11.20 18.46 4.01
N PRO A 50 10.55 19.65 3.96
CA PRO A 50 10.60 20.52 2.77
C PRO A 50 12.04 20.82 2.29
N GLY A 51 13.01 20.87 3.21
CA GLY A 51 14.45 21.02 2.90
C GLY A 51 15.15 19.74 2.38
N GLY A 52 14.40 18.70 1.99
CA GLY A 52 14.94 17.50 1.36
C GLY A 52 15.64 16.50 2.31
N THR A 53 15.59 16.72 3.62
CA THR A 53 16.17 15.77 4.59
C THR A 53 15.22 14.60 4.78
N LYS A 54 15.72 13.37 4.56
CA LYS A 54 15.00 12.13 4.83
C LYS A 54 15.13 11.76 6.30
N LEU A 55 14.02 11.60 6.98
CA LEU A 55 13.93 11.17 8.37
C LEU A 55 13.48 9.72 8.38
N ILE A 56 14.27 8.81 8.95
CA ILE A 56 13.93 7.40 9.12
C ILE A 56 13.55 7.19 10.58
N TYR A 57 12.31 6.75 10.82
CA TYR A 57 11.79 6.53 12.15
C TYR A 57 11.93 5.06 12.53
N GLU A 58 12.54 4.79 13.68
CA GLU A 58 12.65 3.43 14.19
C GLU A 58 11.29 2.90 14.65
N ARG A 59 11.08 1.60 14.42
CA ARG A 59 9.85 0.91 14.82
C ARG A 59 10.02 0.03 16.06
N THR A 60 11.18 0.06 16.71
CA THR A 60 11.52 -0.83 17.83
C THR A 60 10.49 -0.73 18.94
N PHE A 61 10.14 0.49 19.34
CA PHE A 61 9.11 0.76 20.34
C PHE A 61 7.74 0.18 19.95
N MET A 62 7.24 0.48 18.74
CA MET A 62 5.96 -0.07 18.26
C MET A 62 5.98 -1.61 18.18
N LYS A 63 7.10 -2.21 17.79
CA LYS A 63 7.25 -3.67 17.75
C LYS A 63 7.20 -4.28 19.14
N ASN A 64 7.78 -3.62 20.14
CA ASN A 64 7.72 -4.07 21.53
C ASN A 64 6.27 -4.03 22.06
N LEU A 65 5.48 -3.04 21.63
CA LEU A 65 4.05 -2.94 21.98
C LEU A 65 3.17 -4.03 21.35
N ARG A 66 3.66 -4.79 20.36
CA ARG A 66 2.89 -5.88 19.72
C ARG A 66 2.33 -6.89 20.72
N GLY A 67 3.04 -7.14 21.82
CA GLY A 67 2.63 -8.07 22.88
C GLY A 67 1.62 -7.49 23.89
N SER A 68 1.27 -6.20 23.78
CA SER A 68 0.32 -5.55 24.69
C SER A 68 -1.08 -6.16 24.55
N PRO A 69 -1.84 -6.32 25.67
CA PRO A 69 -3.23 -6.78 25.62
C PRO A 69 -4.11 -5.99 24.66
N MET A 70 -3.90 -4.66 24.58
CA MET A 70 -4.65 -3.77 23.68
C MET A 70 -4.45 -4.13 22.20
N SER A 71 -3.25 -4.62 21.84
CA SER A 71 -2.90 -5.02 20.48
C SER A 71 -3.37 -6.43 20.11
N GLN A 72 -3.96 -7.18 21.05
CA GLN A 72 -4.51 -8.53 20.80
C GLN A 72 -6.02 -8.52 20.58
N THR A 73 -6.66 -7.35 20.59
CA THR A 73 -8.09 -7.21 20.32
C THR A 73 -8.41 -7.66 18.88
N PRO A 74 -9.31 -8.64 18.68
CA PRO A 74 -9.71 -9.06 17.34
C PRO A 74 -10.34 -7.90 16.56
N PRO A 75 -10.02 -7.74 15.26
CA PRO A 75 -10.55 -6.64 14.47
C PRO A 75 -11.99 -6.90 14.01
N ASN A 76 -12.88 -5.93 14.23
CA ASN A 76 -14.33 -6.12 14.08
C ASN A 76 -14.85 -6.21 12.63
N ASN A 77 -14.08 -5.78 11.62
CA ASN A 77 -14.55 -5.65 10.23
C ASN A 77 -13.57 -6.25 9.20
N ILE A 78 -12.92 -7.37 9.54
CA ILE A 78 -12.03 -8.07 8.60
C ILE A 78 -12.77 -9.27 7.99
N PRO A 79 -12.84 -9.37 6.64
CA PRO A 79 -13.37 -10.55 5.96
C PRO A 79 -12.69 -11.83 6.45
N SER A 80 -13.47 -12.89 6.68
CA SER A 80 -12.96 -14.16 7.22
C SER A 80 -11.75 -14.71 6.47
N CYS A 81 -11.65 -14.49 5.15
CA CYS A 81 -10.53 -14.97 4.36
C CYS A 81 -9.21 -14.20 4.54
N LEU A 82 -9.24 -13.02 5.16
CA LEU A 82 -8.05 -12.26 5.52
C LEU A 82 -7.60 -12.54 6.96
N MET A 83 -8.43 -13.22 7.73
CA MET A 83 -8.06 -13.66 9.06
C MET A 83 -6.93 -14.69 8.98
N ARG A 84 -6.12 -14.76 10.04
CA ARG A 84 -5.04 -15.74 10.13
C ARG A 84 -5.64 -17.12 10.38
N GLY A 85 -5.19 -18.12 9.62
CA GLY A 85 -5.56 -19.53 9.82
C GLY A 85 -6.77 -20.00 9.01
N THR A 86 -7.47 -19.11 8.31
CA THR A 86 -8.53 -19.49 7.35
C THR A 86 -7.91 -20.03 6.05
N PRO A 87 -8.54 -21.03 5.42
CA PRO A 87 -8.07 -21.53 4.13
C PRO A 87 -8.08 -20.41 3.08
N ARG A 88 -7.12 -20.44 2.16
CA ARG A 88 -7.02 -19.43 1.08
C ARG A 88 -8.25 -19.50 0.19
N THR A 89 -9.27 -18.71 0.49
CA THR A 89 -10.38 -18.48 -0.42
C THR A 89 -10.04 -17.32 -1.35
N PRO A 90 -10.35 -17.40 -2.65
CA PRO A 90 -10.10 -16.29 -3.57
C PRO A 90 -10.84 -15.04 -3.09
N PHE A 91 -10.17 -13.89 -3.11
CA PHE A 91 -10.66 -12.60 -2.57
C PHE A 91 -12.07 -12.23 -3.06
N ARG A 92 -12.40 -12.62 -4.31
CA ARG A 92 -13.73 -12.47 -4.94
C ARG A 92 -14.88 -13.11 -4.16
N LYS A 93 -14.61 -14.13 -3.32
CA LYS A 93 -15.61 -14.81 -2.48
C LYS A 93 -15.69 -14.23 -1.06
N CYS A 94 -14.75 -13.36 -0.69
CA CYS A 94 -14.66 -12.80 0.66
C CYS A 94 -15.31 -11.43 0.79
N VAL A 95 -15.36 -10.69 -0.31
CA VAL A 95 -15.97 -9.37 -0.37
C VAL A 95 -17.34 -9.56 -1.02
N PRO A 96 -18.46 -9.23 -0.34
CA PRO A 96 -19.75 -9.22 -0.99
C PRO A 96 -19.70 -8.28 -2.19
N MET A 97 -20.27 -8.69 -3.33
CA MET A 97 -20.38 -7.82 -4.50
C MET A 97 -21.06 -6.51 -4.08
N PRO A 98 -20.50 -5.34 -4.43
CA PRO A 98 -21.19 -4.07 -4.22
C PRO A 98 -22.62 -4.15 -4.77
N THR A 99 -23.60 -3.83 -3.93
CA THR A 99 -25.03 -3.95 -4.27
C THR A 99 -25.43 -3.14 -5.51
N ASP A 100 -24.65 -2.11 -5.84
CA ASP A 100 -24.88 -1.24 -6.99
C ASP A 100 -24.60 -1.92 -8.33
N LEU A 101 -23.76 -2.96 -8.35
CA LEU A 101 -23.43 -3.72 -9.57
C LEU A 101 -24.54 -4.72 -9.95
N LEU A 102 -25.36 -5.16 -9.00
CA LEU A 102 -26.44 -6.13 -9.24
C LEU A 102 -27.58 -5.52 -10.09
N LYS A 103 -27.84 -4.21 -9.94
CA LYS A 103 -28.90 -3.51 -10.71
C LYS A 103 -28.56 -3.33 -12.19
N LYS A 104 -27.28 -3.28 -12.56
CA LYS A 104 -26.85 -3.02 -13.95
C LYS A 104 -26.97 -4.24 -14.88
N THR A 105 -27.01 -5.45 -14.33
CA THR A 105 -27.12 -6.69 -15.13
C THR A 105 -28.53 -6.98 -15.64
N GLN A 106 -29.58 -6.37 -15.07
CA GLN A 106 -30.95 -6.56 -15.56
C GLN A 106 -31.27 -5.65 -16.75
N SER A 107 -30.65 -4.47 -16.84
CA SER A 107 -30.91 -3.50 -17.90
C SER A 107 -30.21 -3.83 -19.24
N LEU A 108 -29.30 -4.81 -19.29
CA LEU A 108 -28.60 -5.21 -20.51
C LEU A 108 -29.27 -6.39 -21.23
N LYS A 109 -30.38 -6.93 -20.70
CA LYS A 109 -31.11 -8.04 -21.33
C LYS A 109 -32.33 -7.61 -22.16
N ILE A 110 -32.62 -6.32 -22.20
CA ILE A 110 -33.70 -5.74 -23.01
C ILE A 110 -33.02 -4.72 -23.91
N GLU A 111 -32.89 -5.05 -25.20
CA GLU A 111 -32.52 -4.18 -26.35
C GLU A 111 -31.68 -4.91 -27.43
N GLU A 112 -31.64 -6.25 -27.45
CA GLU A 112 -31.14 -6.99 -28.63
C GLU A 112 -32.19 -7.06 -29.77
N GLN A 113 -33.39 -6.51 -29.57
CA GLN A 113 -34.51 -6.60 -30.54
C GLN A 113 -34.72 -5.33 -31.40
N GLU A 114 -33.96 -4.25 -31.21
CA GLU A 114 -34.06 -3.05 -32.06
C GLU A 114 -32.85 -2.92 -33.00
N GLN A 115 -32.53 -4.01 -33.69
CA GLN A 115 -31.59 -4.01 -34.80
C GLN A 115 -32.19 -3.17 -35.95
N PHE A 116 -31.79 -1.91 -36.07
CA PHE A 116 -32.26 -1.00 -37.11
C PHE A 116 -31.96 -1.54 -38.52
N GLN A 117 -33.01 -1.70 -39.32
CA GLN A 117 -32.93 -2.03 -40.74
C GLN A 117 -32.33 -0.81 -41.48
N LEU A 118 -31.14 -0.96 -42.06
CA LEU A 118 -30.57 0.04 -42.97
C LEU A 118 -31.25 -0.16 -44.34
N GLU A 119 -32.16 0.72 -44.74
CA GLU A 119 -32.63 0.77 -46.13
C GLU A 119 -31.48 1.30 -47.02
N LEU A 120 -31.22 0.59 -48.12
CA LEU A 120 -30.14 0.83 -49.07
C LEU A 120 -30.62 1.74 -50.22
#